data_AF-A0A0C2PWI3-F1
#
_entry.id   AF-A0A0C2PWI3-F1
#
_cell.length_a   1.000
_cell.length_b   1.000
_cell.length_c   1.000
_cell.angle_alpha   90.00
_cell.angle_beta   90.00
_cell.angle_gamma   90.00
#
_symmetry.space_group_name_H-M   'P 1'
#
loop_
_entity.id
_entity.type
_entity.pdbx_description
1 polymer ?
#
loop_
_entity_poly.entity_id
_entity_poly.type
_entity_poly.pdbx_seq_one_letter_code
_entity_poly.pdbx_strand_id
1 'polypeptide(L)'
;DDTLANSILLIQDAIRWREVCRAIAVGDTGRVWEVLKVWIFTSLGGGSPNYTQYLLEMYCSFKWELPPELKKAILDNWLVNPHGVVGMFIELDLLQEH
;
A
#
# COMPACT_ATOMS: atom_id res chain seq x y z
N ASP A 1 -24.16 -5.93 19.15
CA ASP A 1 -22.76 -5.52 19.33
C ASP A 1 -21.99 -5.66 18.03
N ASP A 2 -22.01 -6.86 17.41
CA ASP A 2 -21.30 -7.19 16.17
C ASP A 2 -21.56 -6.26 14.97
N THR A 3 -22.82 -5.85 14.72
CA THR A 3 -23.14 -4.96 13.59
C THR A 3 -22.45 -3.60 13.71
N LEU A 4 -22.37 -3.05 14.93
CA LEU A 4 -21.70 -1.78 15.17
C LEU A 4 -20.18 -1.95 15.03
N ALA A 5 -19.61 -3.01 15.60
CA ALA A 5 -18.19 -3.32 15.47
C ALA A 5 -17.76 -3.48 14.01
N ASN A 6 -18.53 -4.24 13.22
CA ASN A 6 -18.26 -4.43 11.78
C ASN A 6 -18.40 -3.12 11.00
N SER A 7 -19.37 -2.27 11.34
CA SER A 7 -19.53 -0.96 10.69
C SER A 7 -18.33 -0.04 10.98
N ILE A 8 -17.81 -0.06 12.21
CA ILE A 8 -16.61 0.70 12.58
C ILE A 8 -15.40 0.21 11.80
N LEU A 9 -15.18 -1.11 11.71
CA LEU A 9 -14.07 -1.69 10.96
C LEU A 9 -14.15 -1.31 9.47
N LEU A 10 -15.33 -1.41 8.86
CA LEU A 10 -15.57 -0.99 7.48
C LEU A 10 -15.20 0.48 7.26
N ILE A 11 -15.61 1.38 8.15
CA ILE A 11 -15.27 2.80 8.06
C ILE A 11 -13.76 3.02 8.19
N GLN A 12 -13.10 2.32 9.11
CA GLN A 12 -11.64 2.43 9.26
C GLN A 12 -10.91 1.98 8.01
N ASP A 13 -11.32 0.86 7.40
CA ASP A 13 -10.70 0.34 6.18
C ASP A 13 -10.98 1.24 4.98
N ALA A 14 -12.19 1.80 4.87
CA ALA A 14 -12.52 2.78 3.84
C ALA A 14 -11.67 4.06 3.95
N ILE A 15 -11.38 4.54 5.17
CA ILE A 15 -10.49 5.69 5.38
C ILE A 15 -9.06 5.38 4.93
N ARG A 16 -8.53 4.20 5.27
CA ARG A 16 -7.19 3.75 4.84
C ARG A 16 -7.11 3.58 3.33
N TRP A 17 -8.15 3.04 2.71
CA TRP A 17 -8.27 2.93 1.26
C TRP A 17 -8.25 4.31 0.59
N ARG A 18 -9.03 5.26 1.11
CA ARG A 18 -9.02 6.63 0.59
C ARG A 18 -7.67 7.31 0.76
N GLU A 19 -6.97 7.02 1.85
CA GLU A 19 -5.62 7.53 2.11
C GLU A 19 -4.61 7.00 1.07
N VAL A 20 -4.62 5.70 0.77
CA VAL A 20 -3.72 5.14 -0.24
C VAL A 20 -4.01 5.72 -1.63
N CYS A 21 -5.28 5.84 -2.04
CA CYS A 21 -5.62 6.45 -3.33
C CYS A 21 -5.11 7.90 -3.45
N ARG A 22 -5.19 8.67 -2.36
CA ARG A 22 -4.68 10.04 -2.32
C ARG A 22 -3.16 10.09 -2.37
N ALA A 23 -2.49 9.21 -1.63
CA ALA A 23 -1.05 9.08 -1.64
C ALA A 23 -0.54 8.70 -3.04
N ILE A 24 -1.19 7.73 -3.69
CA ILE A 24 -0.92 7.33 -5.08
C ILE A 24 -1.04 8.52 -6.00
N ALA A 25 -2.18 9.22 -6.03
CA ALA A 25 -2.43 10.34 -6.95
C ALA A 25 -1.35 11.44 -6.88
N VAL A 26 -0.78 11.69 -5.69
CA VAL A 26 0.27 12.70 -5.48
C VAL A 26 1.69 12.15 -5.57
N GLY A 27 1.87 10.85 -5.82
CA GLY A 27 3.18 10.20 -5.94
C GLY A 27 3.89 9.96 -4.60
N ASP A 28 3.17 9.92 -3.47
CA ASP A 28 3.78 9.75 -2.14
C ASP A 28 3.88 8.27 -1.76
N THR A 29 5.01 7.65 -2.11
CA THR A 29 5.28 6.24 -1.84
C THR A 29 5.49 5.94 -0.37
N GLY A 30 5.89 6.94 0.44
CA GLY A 30 6.02 6.80 1.88
C GLY A 30 4.67 6.60 2.56
N ARG A 31 3.66 7.40 2.21
CA ARG A 31 2.29 7.25 2.72
C ARG A 31 1.64 5.95 2.26
N VAL A 32 1.88 5.54 1.02
CA VAL A 32 1.45 4.22 0.53
C VAL A 32 2.04 3.11 1.40
N TRP A 33 3.34 3.18 1.67
CA TRP A 33 4.05 2.19 2.47
C TRP A 33 3.51 2.05 3.90
N GLU A 34 3.15 3.15 4.56
CA GLU A 34 2.54 3.09 5.90
C GLU A 34 1.17 2.39 5.89
N VAL A 35 0.35 2.60 4.86
CA VAL A 35 -0.94 1.89 4.74
C VAL A 35 -0.74 0.40 4.49
N LEU A 36 0.23 0.03 3.64
CA LEU A 36 0.55 -1.38 3.35
C LEU A 36 0.95 -2.17 4.62
N LYS A 37 1.70 -1.55 5.55
CA LYS A 37 2.01 -2.19 6.84
C LYS A 37 0.76 -2.51 7.67
N VAL A 38 -0.21 -1.61 7.67
CA VAL A 38 -1.48 -1.83 8.38
C VAL A 38 -2.28 -2.94 7.71
N TRP A 39 -2.27 -3.00 6.38
CA TRP A 39 -2.96 -4.02 5.61
C TRP A 39 -2.45 -5.44 5.86
N ILE A 40 -1.23 -5.64 6.35
CA ILE A 40 -0.77 -6.96 6.84
C ILE A 40 -1.79 -7.51 7.87
N PHE A 41 -2.19 -6.68 8.82
CA PHE A 41 -3.11 -7.08 9.89
C PHE A 41 -4.56 -7.16 9.40
N THR A 42 -5.00 -6.21 8.57
CA THR A 42 -6.33 -6.24 7.96
C THR A 42 -6.53 -7.52 7.14
N SER A 43 -5.52 -7.93 6.38
CA SER A 43 -5.57 -9.12 5.52
C SER A 43 -5.56 -10.40 6.32
N LEU A 44 -4.80 -10.45 7.42
CA LEU A 44 -4.80 -11.58 8.34
C LEU A 44 -6.17 -11.74 9.00
N GLY A 45 -6.74 -10.64 9.51
CA GLY A 45 -8.07 -10.62 10.12
C GLY A 45 -9.20 -10.93 9.13
N GLY A 46 -9.03 -10.55 7.86
CA GLY A 46 -9.97 -10.80 6.76
C GLY A 46 -9.86 -12.19 6.13
N GLY A 47 -8.99 -13.08 6.62
CA GLY A 47 -8.85 -14.44 6.10
C GLY A 47 -8.15 -14.53 4.73
N SER A 48 -7.25 -13.59 4.42
CA SER A 48 -6.48 -13.54 3.16
C SER A 48 -5.00 -13.91 3.39
N PRO A 49 -4.67 -15.21 3.58
CA PRO A 49 -3.34 -15.64 4.00
C PRO A 49 -2.25 -15.37 2.96
N ASN A 50 -2.55 -15.55 1.66
CA ASN A 50 -1.58 -15.31 0.59
C ASN A 50 -1.16 -13.83 0.56
N TYR A 51 -2.12 -12.92 0.68
CA TYR A 51 -1.85 -11.49 0.67
C TYR A 51 -1.17 -11.03 1.96
N THR A 52 -1.54 -11.63 3.10
CA THR A 52 -0.85 -11.42 4.38
C THR A 52 0.62 -11.81 4.29
N GLN A 53 0.91 -13.01 3.78
CA GLN A 53 2.27 -13.51 3.64
C GLN A 53 3.09 -12.61 2.71
N TYR A 54 2.54 -12.26 1.55
CA TYR A 54 3.20 -11.36 0.61
C TYR A 54 3.58 -10.01 1.22
N LEU A 55 2.63 -9.33 1.89
CA LEU A 55 2.90 -8.04 2.52
C LEU A 55 3.88 -8.16 3.70
N LEU A 56 3.81 -9.25 4.46
CA LEU A 56 4.73 -9.49 5.57
C LEU A 56 6.16 -9.75 5.10
N GLU A 57 6.33 -10.57 4.06
CA GLU A 57 7.64 -10.81 3.42
C GLU A 57 8.22 -9.49 2.89
N MET A 58 7.42 -8.71 2.16
CA MET A 58 7.83 -7.39 1.67
C MET A 58 8.26 -6.47 2.81
N TYR A 59 7.50 -6.41 3.91
CA TYR A 59 7.88 -5.61 5.09
C TYR A 59 9.19 -6.08 5.70
N CYS A 60 9.39 -7.39 5.88
CA CYS A 60 10.63 -7.95 6.41
C CYS A 60 11.83 -7.62 5.51
N SER A 61 11.69 -7.75 4.19
CA SER A 61 12.75 -7.38 3.25
C SER A 61 13.10 -5.91 3.35
N PHE A 62 12.10 -5.01 3.37
CA PHE A 62 12.31 -3.58 3.56
C PHE A 62 12.90 -3.23 4.91
N LYS A 63 12.59 -3.98 5.96
CA LYS A 63 13.07 -3.69 7.30
C LYS A 63 14.52 -4.16 7.47
N TRP A 64 14.84 -5.38 7.04
CA TRP A 64 16.08 -6.07 7.44
C TRP A 64 17.00 -6.49 6.32
N GLU A 65 16.51 -6.70 5.11
CA GLU A 65 17.30 -7.39 4.07
C GLU A 65 17.85 -6.43 3.02
N LEU A 66 17.04 -5.44 2.61
CA LEU A 66 17.41 -4.54 1.53
C LEU A 66 18.42 -3.47 2.01
N PRO A 67 19.46 -3.15 1.22
CA PRO A 67 20.31 -2.00 1.49
C PRO A 67 19.55 -0.69 1.26
N PRO A 68 19.94 0.43 1.92
CA PRO A 68 19.24 1.71 1.82
C PRO A 68 19.03 2.21 0.38
N GLU A 69 20.03 2.03 -0.49
CA GLU A 69 20.01 2.48 -1.88
C GLU A 69 18.95 1.72 -2.68
N LEU A 70 18.82 0.41 -2.43
CA LEU A 70 17.81 -0.42 -3.09
C LEU A 70 16.40 -0.10 -2.59
N LYS A 71 16.22 0.16 -1.28
CA LYS A 71 14.92 0.62 -0.74
C LYS A 71 14.47 1.91 -1.42
N LYS A 72 15.40 2.87 -1.55
CA LYS A 72 15.14 4.13 -2.24
C LYS A 72 14.79 3.89 -3.70
N ALA A 73 15.58 3.10 -4.42
CA ALA A 73 15.32 2.80 -5.83
C ALA A 73 13.94 2.16 -6.05
N ILE A 74 13.54 1.22 -5.20
CA ILE A 74 12.21 0.59 -5.31
C ILE A 74 11.12 1.63 -5.01
N LEU A 75 11.23 2.41 -3.93
CA LEU A 75 10.23 3.43 -3.57
C LEU A 75 10.15 4.58 -4.59
N ASP A 76 11.24 4.95 -5.24
CA ASP A 76 11.25 5.99 -6.28
C ASP A 76 10.53 5.52 -7.57
N ASN A 77 10.46 4.20 -7.79
CA ASN A 77 9.83 3.61 -8.96
C ASN A 77 8.46 2.99 -8.66
N TRP A 78 7.99 2.99 -7.42
CA TRP A 78 6.73 2.34 -7.05
C TRP A 78 5.52 2.99 -7.72
N LEU A 79 5.57 4.31 -7.87
CA LEU A 79 4.55 5.10 -8.52
C LEU A 79 5.16 5.85 -9.71
N VAL A 80 4.42 5.90 -10.80
CA VAL A 80 4.85 6.53 -12.05
C VAL A 80 3.80 7.53 -12.52
N ASN A 81 4.24 8.55 -13.24
CA ASN A 81 3.35 9.54 -13.85
C ASN A 81 3.64 9.65 -15.35
N PRO A 82 3.04 8.76 -16.18
CA PRO A 82 3.32 8.71 -17.62
C PRO A 82 2.97 10.01 -18.35
N HIS A 83 2.02 10.79 -17.82
CA HIS A 83 1.53 12.02 -18.44
C HIS A 83 2.24 13.28 -17.94
N GLY A 84 3.02 13.19 -16.85
CA GLY A 84 3.64 14.34 -16.20
C GLY A 84 2.64 15.33 -15.57
N VAL A 85 1.39 14.91 -15.32
CA VAL A 85 0.33 15.77 -14.79
C VAL A 85 0.15 15.54 -13.29
N VAL A 86 0.12 16.61 -12.50
CA VAL A 86 -0.10 16.53 -11.04
C VAL A 86 -1.42 15.82 -10.75
N GLY A 87 -1.41 14.86 -9.83
CA GLY A 87 -2.61 14.08 -9.49
C GLY A 87 -2.83 12.84 -10.35
N MET A 88 -1.97 12.58 -11.34
CA MET A 88 -2.11 11.45 -12.29
C MET A 88 -0.98 10.42 -12.15
N PHE A 89 -0.43 10.28 -10.94
CA PHE A 89 0.41 9.13 -10.63
C PHE A 89 -0.45 7.86 -10.54
N ILE A 90 0.13 6.76 -10.99
CA ILE A 90 -0.41 5.41 -10.92
C ILE A 90 0.65 4.46 -10.37
N GLU A 91 0.22 3.28 -9.94
CA GLU A 91 1.11 2.21 -9.54
C GLU A 91 1.91 1.68 -10.74
N LEU A 92 3.20 1.41 -10.56
CA LEU A 92 4.06 0.93 -11.65
C LEU A 92 3.61 -0.42 -12.19
N ASP A 93 3.13 -1.32 -11.32
CA ASP A 93 2.59 -2.62 -11.73
C ASP A 93 1.37 -2.44 -12.64
N LEU A 94 0.48 -1.50 -12.32
CA LEU A 94 -0.67 -1.16 -13.16
C LEU A 94 -0.24 -0.69 -14.56
N LEU A 95 0.88 0.05 -14.68
CA LEU A 95 1.45 0.39 -15.98
C LEU A 95 2.04 -0.83 -16.71
N GLN A 96 2.56 -1.83 -15.99
CA GLN A 96 3.14 -3.04 -16.60
C GLN A 96 2.08 -4.06 -17.06
N GLU A 97 0.91 -4.04 -16.45
CA GLU A 97 -0.22 -4.93 -16.79
C GLU A 97 -0.97 -4.51 -18.08
N HIS A 98 -0.71 -3.30 -18.59
CA HIS A 98 -1.41 -2.69 -19.73
C HIS A 98 -0.47 -2.31 -20.88
#